data_AF-B8E075-F1
#
_entry.id   AF-B8E075-F1
#
_cell.length_a   1.000
_cell.length_b   1.000
_cell.length_c   1.000
_cell.angle_alpha   90.00
_cell.angle_beta   90.00
_cell.angle_gamma   90.00
#
_symmetry.space_group_name_H-M   'P 1'
#
loop_
_entity.id
_entity.type
_entity.pdbx_description
1 polymer ?
#
loop_
_entity_poly.entity_id
_entity_poly.type
_entity_poly.pdbx_seq_one_letter_code
_entity_poly.pdbx_strand_id
1 'polypeptide(L)'
;MRREKGFTLIELMVVIVIIAILAAVALPNFMGATERARESAVRSAVKSIQTALEIYATDNQGYYPDYIYTLKNGNYLPGGKFPNNPATNTEYGFTANNNDSGESAYKIVYTVSTDHASYTITGYGKDNQKIVIQVSSAGTIK
;
A
#
# COMPACT_ATOMS: atom_id res chain seq x y z
N MET A 1 -2.05 -56.77 37.38
CA MET A 1 -2.73 -55.52 37.79
C MET A 1 -1.86 -54.34 37.37
N ARG A 2 -2.25 -53.60 36.32
CA ARG A 2 -1.52 -52.40 35.89
C ARG A 2 -1.92 -51.25 36.83
N ARG A 3 -0.94 -50.63 37.49
CA ARG A 3 -1.16 -49.40 38.26
C ARG A 3 -1.33 -48.25 37.27
N GLU A 4 -2.55 -47.78 37.11
CA GLU A 4 -2.80 -46.52 36.40
C GLU A 4 -2.32 -45.37 37.30
N LYS A 5 -1.31 -44.64 36.84
CA LYS A 5 -0.86 -43.41 37.48
C LYS A 5 -1.82 -42.30 37.06
N GLY A 6 -2.63 -41.81 38.01
CA GLY A 6 -3.48 -40.64 37.81
C GLY A 6 -2.65 -39.37 37.68
N PHE A 7 -3.14 -38.44 36.86
CA PHE A 7 -2.59 -37.08 36.71
C PHE A 7 -2.65 -36.34 38.04
N THR A 8 -1.58 -35.62 38.40
CA THR A 8 -1.58 -34.77 39.59
C THR A 8 -2.15 -33.38 39.27
N LEU A 9 -2.84 -32.76 40.23
CA LEU A 9 -3.31 -31.38 40.09
C LEU A 9 -2.15 -30.41 39.86
N ILE A 10 -0.98 -30.69 40.44
CA ILE A 10 0.23 -29.87 40.30
C ILE A 10 0.73 -29.89 38.85
N GLU A 11 0.71 -31.05 38.17
CA GLU A 11 1.08 -31.16 36.76
C GLU A 11 0.18 -30.28 35.89
N LEU A 12 -1.13 -30.26 36.16
CA LEU A 12 -2.04 -29.40 35.41
C LEU A 12 -1.83 -27.91 35.71
N MET A 13 -1.53 -27.56 36.96
CA MET A 13 -1.29 -26.18 37.39
C MET A 13 -0.05 -25.57 36.74
N VAL A 14 1.06 -26.32 36.66
CA VAL A 14 2.28 -25.84 35.99
C VAL A 14 2.02 -25.61 34.49
N VAL A 15 1.24 -26.47 33.85
CA VAL A 15 0.93 -26.34 32.42
C VAL A 15 0.13 -25.07 32.14
N ILE A 16 -0.91 -24.76 32.91
CA ILE A 16 -1.69 -23.53 32.70
C ILE A 16 -0.87 -22.27 32.97
N VAL A 17 0.06 -22.30 33.93
CA VAL A 17 0.96 -21.18 34.23
C VAL A 17 1.92 -20.94 33.07
N ILE A 18 2.50 -21.99 32.51
CA ILE A 18 3.39 -21.88 31.34
C ILE A 18 2.61 -21.35 30.13
N ILE A 19 1.40 -21.86 29.86
CA ILE A 19 0.55 -21.39 28.75
C ILE A 19 0.19 -19.90 28.95
N ALA A 20 -0.13 -19.47 30.18
CA ALA A 20 -0.44 -18.07 30.47
C ALA A 20 0.75 -17.12 30.21
N ILE A 21 1.97 -17.53 30.58
CA ILE A 21 3.19 -16.77 30.32
C ILE A 21 3.48 -16.69 28.81
N LEU A 22 3.39 -17.82 28.10
CA LEU A 22 3.63 -17.87 26.65
C LEU A 22 2.60 -17.02 25.88
N ALA A 23 1.33 -17.08 26.28
CA ALA A 23 0.27 -16.25 25.67
C ALA A 23 0.52 -14.75 25.87
N ALA A 24 1.01 -14.34 27.06
CA ALA A 24 1.32 -12.95 27.36
C ALA A 24 2.47 -12.38 26.49
N VAL A 25 3.48 -13.20 26.16
CA VAL A 25 4.66 -12.76 25.38
C VAL A 25 4.43 -12.86 23.86
N ALA A 26 3.46 -13.64 23.38
CA ALA A 26 3.24 -13.88 21.95
C ALA A 26 2.52 -12.72 21.21
N LEU A 27 1.74 -11.90 21.92
CA LEU A 27 0.87 -10.87 21.32
C LEU A 27 1.55 -9.57 20.79
N PRO A 28 2.64 -9.03 21.37
CA PRO A 28 3.00 -7.63 21.14
C PRO A 28 3.56 -7.34 19.74
N ASN A 29 4.02 -8.33 18.96
CA ASN A 29 4.88 -8.09 17.80
C ASN A 29 4.18 -8.06 16.42
N PHE A 30 2.87 -8.29 16.34
CA PHE A 30 2.17 -8.41 15.05
C PHE A 30 1.81 -7.07 14.37
N MET A 31 1.67 -5.99 15.13
CA MET A 31 1.14 -4.73 14.60
C MET A 31 2.12 -4.04 13.64
N GLY A 32 3.43 -4.07 13.92
CA GLY A 32 4.44 -3.40 13.10
C GLY A 32 4.78 -4.13 11.79
N ALA A 33 4.57 -5.45 11.71
CA ALA A 33 4.80 -6.21 10.49
C ALA A 33 3.73 -5.91 9.43
N THR A 34 2.46 -5.86 9.86
CA THR A 34 1.33 -5.57 8.98
C THR A 34 1.42 -4.16 8.39
N GLU A 35 1.78 -3.16 9.21
CA GLU A 35 1.95 -1.78 8.74
C GLU A 35 3.03 -1.67 7.65
N ARG A 36 4.20 -2.29 7.87
CA ARG A 36 5.30 -2.31 6.89
C ARG A 36 4.90 -3.02 5.59
N ALA A 37 4.12 -4.10 5.68
CA ALA A 37 3.60 -4.80 4.51
C ALA A 37 2.66 -3.89 3.69
N ARG A 38 1.79 -3.13 4.35
CA ARG A 38 0.89 -2.16 3.69
C ARG A 38 1.67 -1.01 3.05
N GLU A 39 2.66 -0.43 3.74
CA GLU A 39 3.56 0.57 3.15
C GLU A 39 4.30 0.02 1.92
N SER A 40 4.73 -1.25 1.95
CA SER A 40 5.33 -1.92 0.79
C SER A 40 4.34 -2.04 -0.37
N ALA A 41 3.07 -2.36 -0.09
CA ALA A 41 2.02 -2.39 -1.10
C ALA A 41 1.81 -1.01 -1.75
N VAL A 42 1.80 0.08 -0.96
CA VAL A 42 1.74 1.45 -1.50
C VAL A 42 2.92 1.75 -2.42
N ARG A 43 4.15 1.38 -2.01
CA ARG A 43 5.34 1.55 -2.85
C ARG A 43 5.20 0.82 -4.19
N SER A 44 4.68 -0.41 -4.18
CA SER A 44 4.44 -1.18 -5.39
C SER A 44 3.36 -0.57 -6.26
N ALA A 45 2.27 -0.07 -5.66
CA ALA A 45 1.19 0.60 -6.36
C ALA A 45 1.69 1.86 -7.08
N VAL A 46 2.43 2.72 -6.38
CA VAL A 46 3.03 3.93 -6.95
C VAL A 46 3.96 3.60 -8.11
N LYS A 47 4.82 2.58 -7.99
CA LYS A 47 5.69 2.14 -9.09
C LYS A 47 4.90 1.61 -10.30
N SER A 48 3.82 0.87 -10.07
CA SER A 48 2.97 0.39 -11.17
C SER A 48 2.32 1.55 -11.93
N ILE A 49 1.87 2.58 -11.21
CA ILE A 49 1.30 3.78 -11.82
C ILE A 49 2.39 4.59 -12.53
N GLN A 50 3.57 4.72 -11.92
CA GLN A 50 4.73 5.35 -12.53
C GLN A 50 5.04 4.72 -13.89
N THR A 51 5.15 3.41 -13.97
CA THR A 51 5.37 2.72 -15.26
C THR A 51 4.29 3.04 -16.28
N ALA A 52 3.02 3.09 -15.88
CA ALA A 52 1.93 3.48 -16.78
C ALA A 52 2.05 4.94 -17.26
N LEU A 53 2.49 5.86 -16.41
CA LEU A 53 2.77 7.25 -16.77
C LEU A 53 3.90 7.38 -17.79
N GLU A 54 5.00 6.62 -17.62
CA GLU A 54 6.12 6.62 -18.57
C GLU A 54 5.72 6.04 -19.94
N ILE A 55 4.89 4.99 -19.95
CA ILE A 55 4.35 4.43 -21.21
C ILE A 55 3.45 5.47 -21.88
N TYR A 56 2.54 6.10 -21.13
CA TYR A 56 1.69 7.17 -21.65
C TYR A 56 2.52 8.29 -22.28
N ALA A 57 3.55 8.78 -21.57
CA ALA A 57 4.40 9.84 -22.08
C ALA A 57 5.13 9.42 -23.37
N THR A 58 5.57 8.16 -23.47
CA THR A 58 6.19 7.62 -24.69
C THR A 58 5.24 7.73 -25.89
N ASP A 59 3.95 7.44 -25.70
CA ASP A 59 2.93 7.52 -26.75
C ASP A 59 2.45 8.96 -27.01
N ASN A 60 2.68 9.89 -26.07
CA ASN A 60 2.18 11.27 -26.09
C ASN A 60 3.32 12.30 -26.12
N GLN A 61 4.38 12.04 -26.89
CA GLN A 61 5.47 13.00 -27.15
C GLN A 61 6.18 13.53 -25.89
N GLY A 62 6.22 12.74 -24.83
CA GLY A 62 6.82 13.10 -23.54
C GLY A 62 5.87 13.85 -22.58
N TYR A 63 4.60 14.04 -22.95
CA TYR A 63 3.61 14.71 -22.12
C TYR A 63 2.86 13.73 -21.23
N TYR A 64 2.61 14.15 -19.98
CA TYR A 64 1.84 13.41 -18.99
C TYR A 64 0.36 13.83 -18.99
N PRO A 65 -0.56 12.95 -18.57
CA PRO A 65 -1.99 13.24 -18.67
C PRO A 65 -2.43 14.28 -17.63
N ASP A 66 -3.28 15.22 -18.04
CA ASP A 66 -4.02 16.13 -17.13
C ASP A 66 -4.70 15.38 -16.01
N TYR A 67 -5.25 14.20 -16.34
CA TYR A 67 -5.98 13.37 -15.40
C TYR A 67 -5.42 11.95 -15.38
N ILE A 68 -5.07 11.46 -14.20
CA ILE A 68 -4.50 10.11 -14.05
C ILE A 68 -5.46 9.00 -14.50
N TYR A 69 -6.79 9.23 -14.44
CA TYR A 69 -7.78 8.25 -14.93
C TYR A 69 -7.62 7.95 -16.44
N THR A 70 -6.99 8.86 -17.20
CA THR A 70 -6.64 8.64 -18.61
C THR A 70 -5.78 7.38 -18.78
N LEU A 71 -4.95 7.02 -17.79
CA LEU A 71 -4.18 5.78 -17.81
C LEU A 71 -5.07 4.53 -17.84
N LYS A 72 -6.23 4.57 -17.16
CA LYS A 72 -7.21 3.49 -17.15
C LYS A 72 -7.94 3.40 -18.49
N ASN A 73 -8.48 4.54 -18.95
CA ASN A 73 -9.24 4.58 -20.20
C ASN A 73 -8.39 4.29 -21.43
N GLY A 74 -7.10 4.65 -21.38
CA GLY A 74 -6.13 4.38 -22.43
C GLY A 74 -5.46 3.00 -22.34
N ASN A 75 -5.85 2.13 -21.40
CA ASN A 75 -5.28 0.78 -21.20
C ASN A 75 -3.77 0.76 -20.90
N TYR A 76 -3.25 1.80 -20.23
CA TYR A 76 -1.85 1.86 -19.79
C TYR A 76 -1.60 1.09 -18.48
N LEU A 77 -2.68 0.73 -17.76
CA LEU A 77 -2.61 0.01 -16.49
C LEU A 77 -2.71 -1.50 -16.69
N PRO A 78 -1.93 -2.31 -15.94
CA PRO A 78 -2.09 -3.75 -15.92
C PRO A 78 -3.51 -4.17 -15.52
N GLY A 79 -4.20 -4.90 -16.40
CA GLY A 79 -5.57 -5.35 -16.16
C GLY A 79 -6.63 -4.24 -16.18
N GLY A 80 -6.30 -3.06 -16.73
CA GLY A 80 -7.27 -1.98 -16.94
C GLY A 80 -7.82 -1.37 -15.66
N LYS A 81 -7.09 -1.46 -14.55
CA LYS A 81 -7.48 -0.92 -13.25
C LYS A 81 -6.28 -0.39 -12.49
N PHE A 82 -6.51 0.57 -11.60
CA PHE A 82 -5.50 0.95 -10.63
C PHE A 82 -5.24 -0.18 -9.63
N PRO A 83 -4.06 -0.17 -8.98
CA PRO A 83 -3.79 -1.05 -7.85
C PRO A 83 -4.83 -0.84 -6.73
N ASN A 84 -4.97 -1.84 -5.87
CA ASN A 84 -5.86 -1.74 -4.71
C ASN A 84 -5.16 -1.04 -3.54
N ASN A 85 -5.92 -0.23 -2.79
CA ASN A 85 -5.50 0.32 -1.51
C ASN A 85 -5.37 -0.80 -0.46
N PRO A 86 -4.23 -0.90 0.25
CA PRO A 86 -4.00 -1.98 1.22
C PRO A 86 -4.83 -1.87 2.52
N ALA A 87 -5.52 -0.76 2.77
CA ALA A 87 -6.47 -0.64 3.90
C ALA A 87 -7.86 -1.15 3.56
N THR A 88 -8.38 -0.82 2.39
CA THR A 88 -9.78 -1.10 1.99
C THR A 88 -9.91 -2.30 1.05
N ASN A 89 -8.80 -2.71 0.41
CA ASN A 89 -8.74 -3.71 -0.65
C ASN A 89 -9.62 -3.36 -1.87
N THR A 90 -9.87 -2.07 -2.09
CA THR A 90 -10.56 -1.54 -3.28
C THR A 90 -9.58 -0.82 -4.18
N GLU A 91 -9.89 -0.69 -5.47
CA GLU A 91 -9.10 0.09 -6.43
C GLU A 91 -8.89 1.53 -5.93
N TYR A 92 -7.68 2.08 -6.07
CA TYR A 92 -7.44 3.50 -5.80
C TYR A 92 -8.34 4.38 -6.66
N GLY A 93 -9.10 5.26 -6.02
CA GLY A 93 -9.92 6.25 -6.69
C GLY A 93 -9.18 7.57 -6.89
N PHE A 94 -9.35 8.20 -8.04
CA PHE A 94 -8.78 9.51 -8.33
C PHE A 94 -9.91 10.47 -8.70
N THR A 95 -9.93 11.64 -8.07
CA THR A 95 -10.87 12.71 -8.43
C THR A 95 -10.44 13.42 -9.71
N ALA A 96 -11.33 14.27 -10.23
CA ALA A 96 -11.03 15.14 -11.37
C ALA A 96 -9.84 16.09 -11.14
N ASN A 97 -9.27 16.20 -9.93
CA ASN A 97 -8.08 17.00 -9.68
C ASN A 97 -6.84 16.14 -9.37
N ASN A 98 -6.83 14.86 -9.75
CA ASN A 98 -5.74 13.90 -9.49
C ASN A 98 -5.38 13.61 -8.04
N ASN A 99 -6.10 14.24 -7.13
CA ASN A 99 -6.06 13.97 -5.72
C ASN A 99 -6.99 12.79 -5.42
N ASP A 100 -6.53 11.95 -4.51
CA ASP A 100 -7.29 10.81 -4.01
C ASP A 100 -8.71 11.20 -3.57
N SER A 101 -9.66 10.32 -3.86
CA SER A 101 -11.10 10.45 -3.58
C SER A 101 -11.49 10.26 -2.11
N GLY A 102 -10.73 10.82 -1.18
CA GLY A 102 -11.08 10.80 0.25
C GLY A 102 -10.69 9.51 0.98
N GLU A 103 -9.65 8.80 0.52
CA GLU A 103 -9.11 7.63 1.21
C GLU A 103 -8.71 7.96 2.65
N SER A 104 -9.24 7.19 3.60
CA SER A 104 -8.98 7.41 5.04
C SER A 104 -7.58 6.95 5.47
N ALA A 105 -6.87 6.20 4.63
CA ALA A 105 -5.51 5.72 4.87
C ALA A 105 -4.78 5.36 3.56
N TYR A 106 -3.45 5.48 3.56
CA TYR A 106 -2.57 5.10 2.45
C TYR A 106 -2.89 5.76 1.10
N LYS A 107 -3.26 7.04 1.12
CA LYS A 107 -3.65 7.79 -0.08
C LYS A 107 -2.53 7.84 -1.13
N ILE A 108 -2.90 7.97 -2.40
CA ILE A 108 -1.97 8.29 -3.50
C ILE A 108 -2.40 9.61 -4.15
N VAL A 109 -1.46 10.55 -4.27
CA VAL A 109 -1.68 11.84 -4.90
C VAL A 109 -0.82 11.95 -6.15
N TYR A 110 -1.44 12.34 -7.26
CA TYR A 110 -0.76 12.66 -8.51
C TYR A 110 -0.88 14.16 -8.78
N THR A 111 0.22 14.78 -9.20
CA THR A 111 0.27 16.18 -9.63
C THR A 111 1.07 16.25 -10.92
N VAL A 112 0.56 16.98 -11.90
CA VAL A 112 1.23 17.23 -13.18
C VAL A 112 1.54 18.73 -13.29
N SER A 113 2.65 19.09 -13.93
CA SER A 113 2.98 20.50 -14.23
C SER A 113 2.02 21.06 -15.29
N THR A 114 1.83 22.37 -15.33
CA THR A 114 0.90 23.03 -16.26
C THR A 114 1.26 22.85 -17.74
N ASP A 115 2.53 22.54 -18.03
CA ASP A 115 3.05 22.26 -19.36
C ASP A 115 3.06 20.75 -19.69
N HIS A 116 2.59 19.91 -18.77
CA HIS A 116 2.56 18.45 -18.85
C HIS A 116 3.93 17.78 -19.06
N ALA A 117 5.03 18.51 -18.90
CA ALA A 117 6.38 17.98 -19.09
C ALA A 117 6.90 17.22 -17.86
N SER A 118 6.26 17.38 -16.70
CA SER A 118 6.67 16.73 -15.46
C SER A 118 5.49 16.32 -14.60
N TYR A 119 5.70 15.33 -13.75
CA TYR A 119 4.73 14.93 -12.74
C TYR A 119 5.41 14.59 -11.42
N THR A 120 4.60 14.53 -10.37
CA THR A 120 4.93 13.96 -9.08
C THR A 120 3.81 13.02 -8.65
N ILE A 121 4.16 11.82 -8.22
CA ILE A 121 3.25 10.87 -7.57
C ILE A 121 3.75 10.57 -6.16
N THR A 122 2.87 10.74 -5.18
CA THR A 122 3.20 10.61 -3.76
C THR A 122 2.27 9.59 -3.12
N GLY A 123 2.84 8.53 -2.56
CA GLY A 123 2.14 7.55 -1.75
C GLY A 123 2.36 7.80 -0.27
N TYR A 124 1.28 7.81 0.50
CA TYR A 124 1.30 8.11 1.93
C TYR A 124 1.11 6.87 2.81
N GLY A 125 1.41 7.02 4.10
CA GLY A 125 1.19 6.02 5.13
C GLY A 125 -0.26 6.01 5.63
N LYS A 126 -0.51 5.20 6.66
CA LYS A 126 -1.86 4.99 7.24
C LYS A 126 -2.57 6.27 7.66
N ASP A 127 -1.85 7.27 8.13
CA ASP A 127 -2.40 8.55 8.63
C ASP A 127 -2.52 9.63 7.55
N ASN A 128 -2.12 9.33 6.31
CA ASN A 128 -2.06 10.28 5.21
C ASN A 128 -1.18 11.53 5.45
N GLN A 129 -0.29 11.48 6.44
CA GLN A 129 0.67 12.54 6.76
C GLN A 129 2.09 12.12 6.38
N LYS A 130 2.48 10.89 6.72
CA LYS A 130 3.79 10.36 6.37
C LYS A 130 3.88 10.07 4.87
N ILE A 131 4.86 10.65 4.19
CA ILE A 131 5.23 10.23 2.83
C ILE A 131 5.99 8.91 2.92
N VAL A 132 5.43 7.87 2.29
CA VAL A 132 6.08 6.56 2.19
C VAL A 132 6.98 6.54 0.96
N ILE A 133 6.49 7.07 -0.16
CA ILE A 133 7.22 7.15 -1.42
C ILE A 133 6.81 8.41 -2.17
N GLN A 134 7.75 9.06 -2.82
CA GLN A 134 7.50 10.12 -3.79
C GLN A 134 8.38 9.85 -5.00
N VAL A 135 7.78 9.93 -6.18
CA VAL A 135 8.50 9.80 -7.45
C VAL A 135 8.11 10.97 -8.34
N SER A 136 9.10 11.55 -9.00
CA SER A 136 8.89 12.68 -9.92
C SER A 136 9.65 12.42 -11.22
N SER A 137 9.05 12.81 -12.35
CA SER A 137 9.77 12.89 -13.63
C SER A 137 10.44 14.25 -13.76
N ALA A 138 11.72 14.26 -14.18
CA ALA A 138 12.40 15.48 -14.58
C ALA A 138 11.97 15.84 -16.00
N GLY A 139 11.34 17.00 -16.19
CA GLY A 139 10.99 17.51 -17.51
C GLY A 139 12.23 17.64 -18.37
N THR A 140 12.40 16.73 -19.31
CA THR A 140 13.40 16.86 -20.36
C THR A 140 12.66 17.17 -21.64
N ILE A 141 12.32 18.44 -21.84
CA ILE A 141 11.94 18.94 -23.15
C ILE A 141 13.21 18.84 -24.00
N LYS A 142 13.23 17.95 -24.98
CA LYS A 142 14.24 17.95 -26.05
C LYS A 142 13.72 18.74 -27.23
#